data_AF-A0A2M9LDB7-F1
#
_entry.id   AF-A0A2M9LDB7-F1
#
_cell.length_a   1.000
_cell.length_b   1.000
_cell.length_c   1.000
_cell.angle_alpha   90.00
_cell.angle_beta   90.00
_cell.angle_gamma   90.00
#
_symmetry.space_group_name_H-M   'P 1'
#
loop_
_entity.id
_entity.type
_entity.pdbx_description
1 polymer ?
#
loop_
_entity_poly.entity_id
_entity_poly.type
_entity_poly.pdbx_seq_one_letter_code
_entity_poly.pdbx_strand_id
1 'polypeptide(L)'
;MRCDICDHESAKWDLPPSRWTREIWICTWCFAVVRVGGDGATVRQAYSEWDLRWEAAWTDMLPDARRHAYGYFRRTLCGIERPDLTGSPFGMWGGGRDECPDCTAAARAIDARWPEDRRDDLGRILAPASGPAPVHPSERDPLPDELGHPDIRLPETRRSPHTRVPVGPQRTYGVIGDGPSAVRLPACWAGYGIGPYRPYDEQDRTFAWFQAYAPDSVPPLDEASFVGDYAWFGEIGEPLDHRTAVTDRIAAELARDGLELPADFLALITRAGLHRCLDRVGGGAWTDVAGPVPSPLDPADRLVAFFRDQQSCLVWYLYLHHNGQSAVVSSDRDLTSEPGLRYGPDGEVVVPKPPELFWNAPSTEIFAYRFFVEGSLIDAIEERRRPDEVDPEHLAYLAHYLPGVGDGGRARRGAGADSGEGAVGRGAPPF
;
A
#
# COMPACT_ATOMS: atom_id res chain seq x y z
N MET A 1 -26.43 -22.70 -3.59
CA MET A 1 -26.68 -22.71 -2.12
C MET A 1 -27.92 -21.86 -1.84
N ARG A 2 -28.77 -22.18 -0.85
CA ARG A 2 -29.85 -21.27 -0.42
C ARG A 2 -29.38 -20.41 0.76
N CYS A 3 -29.76 -19.14 0.75
CA CYS A 3 -29.40 -18.19 1.80
C CYS A 3 -30.13 -18.50 3.11
N ASP A 4 -29.41 -18.63 4.23
CA ASP A 4 -30.00 -18.91 5.55
C ASP A 4 -30.79 -17.72 6.15
N ILE A 5 -30.68 -16.54 5.54
CA ILE A 5 -31.37 -15.31 5.96
C ILE A 5 -32.74 -15.18 5.29
N CYS A 6 -32.82 -15.39 3.97
CA CYS A 6 -34.02 -15.10 3.19
C CYS A 6 -34.48 -16.25 2.28
N ASP A 7 -33.82 -17.40 2.33
CA ASP A 7 -34.09 -18.59 1.54
C ASP A 7 -33.99 -18.41 0.01
N HIS A 8 -33.47 -17.28 -0.47
CA HIS A 8 -33.22 -17.06 -1.90
C HIS A 8 -31.94 -17.77 -2.36
N GLU A 9 -31.81 -17.92 -3.68
CA GLU A 9 -30.63 -18.50 -4.29
C GLU A 9 -29.39 -17.62 -4.06
N SER A 10 -28.27 -18.27 -3.73
CA SER A 10 -26.96 -17.65 -3.64
C SER A 10 -26.10 -18.09 -4.81
N ALA A 11 -25.38 -17.12 -5.39
CA ALA A 11 -24.41 -17.34 -6.44
C ALA A 11 -23.01 -17.49 -5.85
N LYS A 12 -22.22 -18.40 -6.41
CA LYS A 12 -20.80 -18.54 -6.08
C LYS A 12 -20.04 -17.40 -6.72
N TRP A 13 -19.19 -16.73 -5.95
CA TRP A 13 -18.29 -15.71 -6.46
C TRP A 13 -17.07 -16.38 -7.09
N ASP A 14 -16.76 -16.04 -8.33
CA ASP A 14 -15.67 -16.64 -9.14
C ASP A 14 -14.27 -16.15 -8.73
N LEU A 15 -14.03 -15.94 -7.44
CA LEU A 15 -12.68 -15.72 -6.93
C LEU A 15 -11.95 -17.07 -6.85
N PRO A 16 -10.68 -17.14 -7.27
CA PRO A 16 -9.85 -18.30 -7.01
C PRO A 16 -9.86 -18.66 -5.52
N PRO A 17 -9.89 -19.95 -5.17
CA PRO A 17 -9.79 -20.34 -3.78
C PRO A 17 -8.47 -19.82 -3.19
N SER A 18 -8.55 -19.25 -2.00
CA SER A 18 -7.36 -18.98 -1.19
C SER A 18 -7.14 -20.13 -0.22
N ARG A 19 -5.97 -20.14 0.42
CA ARG A 19 -5.68 -21.05 1.54
C ARG A 19 -6.76 -21.05 2.61
N TRP A 20 -7.36 -19.89 2.86
CA TRP A 20 -8.33 -19.65 3.93
C TRP A 20 -9.77 -19.87 3.49
N THR A 21 -10.06 -19.56 2.22
CA THR A 21 -11.42 -19.53 1.69
C THR A 21 -11.47 -20.34 0.42
N ARG A 22 -12.13 -21.50 0.50
CA ARG A 22 -12.39 -22.36 -0.64
C ARG A 22 -13.43 -21.77 -1.57
N GLU A 23 -14.50 -21.20 -1.00
CA GLU A 23 -15.61 -20.62 -1.76
C GLU A 23 -16.20 -19.42 -1.04
N ILE A 24 -16.68 -18.46 -1.82
CA ILE A 24 -17.53 -17.37 -1.32
C ILE A 24 -18.86 -17.45 -2.06
N TRP A 25 -19.95 -17.43 -1.30
CA TRP A 25 -21.32 -17.45 -1.81
C TRP A 25 -22.04 -16.19 -1.36
N ILE A 26 -22.77 -15.57 -2.28
CA ILE A 26 -23.45 -14.31 -2.04
C ILE A 26 -24.91 -14.46 -2.44
N CYS A 27 -25.82 -14.15 -1.53
CA CYS A 27 -27.24 -14.09 -1.84
C CYS A 27 -27.51 -12.93 -2.79
N THR A 28 -28.07 -13.20 -3.96
CA THR A 28 -28.35 -12.15 -4.97
C THR A 28 -29.52 -11.23 -4.58
N TRP A 29 -30.24 -11.57 -3.51
CA TRP A 29 -31.37 -10.78 -3.01
C TRP A 29 -31.03 -9.92 -1.79
N CYS A 30 -30.47 -10.50 -0.72
CA CYS A 30 -30.11 -9.75 0.50
C CYS A 30 -28.61 -9.47 0.66
N PHE A 31 -27.76 -9.98 -0.24
CA PHE A 31 -26.31 -9.80 -0.20
C PHE A 31 -25.63 -10.35 1.07
N ALA A 32 -26.26 -11.31 1.75
CA ALA A 32 -25.58 -12.09 2.77
C ALA A 32 -24.42 -12.87 2.15
N VAL A 33 -23.25 -12.74 2.77
CA VAL A 33 -22.00 -13.39 2.35
C VAL A 33 -21.77 -14.62 3.22
N VAL A 34 -21.56 -15.76 2.58
CA VAL A 34 -21.18 -17.03 3.20
C VAL A 34 -19.81 -17.43 2.68
N ARG A 35 -18.87 -17.67 3.59
CA ARG A 35 -17.53 -18.16 3.27
C ARG A 35 -17.43 -19.63 3.65
N VAL A 36 -16.91 -20.43 2.74
CA VAL A 36 -16.53 -21.82 2.99
C VAL A 36 -15.02 -21.86 3.16
N GLY A 37 -14.56 -22.18 4.37
CA GLY A 37 -13.17 -22.26 4.74
C GLY A 37 -12.44 -23.43 4.08
N GLY A 38 -11.10 -23.36 4.05
CA GLY A 38 -10.25 -24.48 3.61
C GLY A 38 -10.42 -25.74 4.48
N ASP A 39 -10.80 -25.56 5.75
CA ASP A 39 -11.15 -26.60 6.73
C ASP A 39 -12.60 -27.14 6.57
N GLY A 40 -13.34 -26.61 5.59
CA GLY A 40 -14.73 -26.93 5.33
C GLY A 40 -15.74 -26.21 6.22
N ALA A 41 -15.31 -25.37 7.17
CA ALA A 41 -16.23 -24.58 7.98
C ALA A 41 -17.04 -23.62 7.08
N THR A 42 -18.33 -23.48 7.34
CA THR A 42 -19.18 -22.54 6.60
C THR A 42 -19.62 -21.45 7.55
N VAL A 43 -19.20 -20.22 7.28
CA VAL A 43 -19.43 -19.05 8.14
C VAL A 43 -20.17 -17.98 7.35
N ARG A 44 -21.29 -17.49 7.91
CA ARG A 44 -21.99 -16.30 7.42
C ARG A 44 -21.41 -15.07 8.09
N GLN A 45 -21.06 -14.05 7.30
CA GLN A 45 -20.62 -12.75 7.82
C GLN A 45 -21.72 -12.12 8.69
N ALA A 46 -21.31 -11.37 9.71
CA ALA A 46 -22.21 -10.60 10.54
C ALA A 46 -22.98 -9.58 9.71
N TYR A 47 -24.16 -9.19 10.19
CA TYR A 47 -24.85 -8.04 9.64
C TYR A 47 -24.01 -6.77 9.88
N SER A 48 -24.03 -5.88 8.90
CA SER A 48 -23.55 -4.51 9.03
C SER A 48 -24.60 -3.59 8.38
N GLU A 49 -24.73 -2.37 8.90
CA GLU A 49 -25.64 -1.35 8.38
C GLU A 49 -25.28 -0.96 6.95
N TRP A 50 -26.25 -0.40 6.23
CA TRP A 50 -26.10 -0.12 4.79
C TRP A 50 -24.92 0.80 4.45
N ASP A 51 -24.48 1.66 5.35
CA ASP A 51 -23.36 2.60 5.18
C ASP A 51 -22.02 2.05 5.65
N LEU A 52 -22.02 0.86 6.28
CA LEU A 52 -20.84 0.15 6.75
C LEU A 52 -20.67 -1.23 6.08
N ARG A 53 -21.55 -1.58 5.15
CA ARG A 53 -21.57 -2.91 4.52
C ARG A 53 -20.79 -2.98 3.22
N TRP A 54 -20.74 -1.89 2.46
CA TRP A 54 -20.27 -1.92 1.08
C TRP A 54 -18.86 -1.39 0.98
N GLU A 55 -18.09 -1.99 0.09
CA GLU A 55 -16.83 -1.43 -0.38
C GLU A 55 -17.12 -0.41 -1.49
N ALA A 56 -16.29 0.63 -1.60
CA ALA A 56 -16.33 1.51 -2.75
C ALA A 56 -15.93 0.73 -4.00
N ALA A 57 -16.73 0.81 -5.05
CA ALA A 57 -16.38 0.24 -6.33
C ALA A 57 -15.12 0.91 -6.85
N TRP A 58 -14.17 0.07 -7.24
CA TRP A 58 -12.84 0.48 -7.64
C TRP A 58 -12.55 -0.07 -9.03
N THR A 59 -12.44 0.83 -9.99
CA THR A 59 -11.98 0.60 -11.37
C THR A 59 -11.49 1.94 -11.90
N ASP A 60 -10.58 1.93 -12.85
CA ASP A 60 -10.12 3.16 -13.48
C ASP A 60 -11.15 3.75 -14.47
N MET A 61 -12.27 3.05 -14.73
CA MET A 61 -13.27 3.44 -15.73
C MET A 61 -14.71 3.51 -15.19
N LEU A 62 -14.87 4.13 -14.01
CA LEU A 62 -16.20 4.57 -13.58
C LEU A 62 -16.66 5.72 -14.49
N PRO A 63 -17.92 5.70 -14.98
CA PRO A 63 -18.43 6.65 -15.98
C PRO A 63 -18.62 8.06 -15.44
N ASP A 64 -18.65 8.22 -14.11
CA ASP A 64 -18.73 9.52 -13.45
C ASP A 64 -17.79 9.54 -12.25
N ALA A 65 -17.49 10.76 -11.76
CA ALA A 65 -16.59 10.98 -10.64
C ALA A 65 -17.23 10.63 -9.26
N ARG A 66 -18.44 10.07 -9.23
CA ARG A 66 -19.09 9.72 -7.96
C ARG A 66 -18.52 8.43 -7.42
N ARG A 67 -18.65 8.25 -6.11
CA ARG A 67 -18.32 6.99 -5.45
C ARG A 67 -19.49 6.01 -5.61
N HIS A 68 -19.23 4.89 -6.27
CA HIS A 68 -20.21 3.81 -6.44
C HIS A 68 -19.97 2.71 -5.41
N ALA A 69 -21.02 1.95 -5.05
CA ALA A 69 -20.90 0.79 -4.17
C ALA A 69 -20.55 -0.46 -4.97
N TYR A 70 -19.57 -1.24 -4.54
CA TYR A 70 -19.29 -2.54 -5.12
C TYR A 70 -20.37 -3.55 -4.72
N GLY A 71 -21.09 -4.07 -5.72
CA GLY A 71 -22.17 -5.03 -5.58
C GLY A 71 -21.74 -6.47 -5.86
N TYR A 72 -20.45 -6.79 -5.75
CA TYR A 72 -19.88 -8.08 -6.12
C TYR A 72 -20.05 -8.43 -7.60
N PHE A 73 -19.51 -9.58 -8.02
CA PHE A 73 -19.61 -10.07 -9.41
C PHE A 73 -19.19 -9.04 -10.46
N ARG A 74 -18.19 -8.22 -10.13
CA ARG A 74 -17.66 -7.16 -10.99
C ARG A 74 -18.73 -6.15 -11.44
N ARG A 75 -19.74 -5.93 -10.59
CA ARG A 75 -20.82 -4.99 -10.81
C ARG A 75 -21.01 -4.04 -9.62
N THR A 76 -21.37 -2.78 -9.88
CA THR A 76 -21.81 -1.84 -8.83
C THR A 76 -23.27 -2.09 -8.46
N LEU A 77 -23.74 -1.56 -7.33
CA LEU A 77 -25.15 -1.66 -6.96
C LEU A 77 -26.09 -0.95 -7.95
N CYS A 78 -25.63 0.10 -8.64
CA CYS A 78 -26.39 0.78 -9.69
C CYS A 78 -26.31 0.08 -11.06
N GLY A 79 -25.58 -1.04 -11.17
CA GLY A 79 -25.57 -1.89 -12.36
C GLY A 79 -24.42 -1.64 -13.35
N ILE A 80 -23.43 -0.82 -13.01
CA ILE A 80 -22.23 -0.64 -13.83
C ILE A 80 -21.39 -1.91 -13.72
N GLU A 81 -21.07 -2.52 -14.86
CA GLU A 81 -20.26 -3.74 -14.92
C GLU A 81 -18.98 -3.47 -15.70
N ARG A 82 -17.82 -3.87 -15.13
CA ARG A 82 -16.52 -3.80 -15.79
C ARG A 82 -15.68 -5.03 -15.47
N PRO A 83 -14.91 -5.58 -16.42
CA PRO A 83 -14.08 -6.76 -16.18
C PRO A 83 -13.05 -6.59 -15.04
N ASP A 84 -12.60 -5.37 -14.80
CA ASP A 84 -11.63 -4.97 -13.78
C ASP A 84 -12.28 -4.35 -12.53
N LEU A 85 -13.62 -4.33 -12.43
CA LEU A 85 -14.31 -3.80 -11.26
C LEU A 85 -14.04 -4.68 -10.03
N THR A 86 -13.41 -4.10 -9.02
CA THR A 86 -13.26 -4.71 -7.71
C THR A 86 -13.96 -3.86 -6.65
N GLY A 87 -14.18 -4.45 -5.48
CA GLY A 87 -14.36 -3.64 -4.28
C GLY A 87 -13.03 -3.05 -3.89
N SER A 88 -13.05 -1.82 -3.38
CA SER A 88 -11.89 -1.25 -2.71
C SER A 88 -11.60 -2.14 -1.52
N PRO A 89 -10.39 -2.70 -1.39
CA PRO A 89 -10.03 -3.49 -0.21
C PRO A 89 -9.97 -2.63 1.07
N PHE A 90 -10.14 -1.31 0.92
CA PHE A 90 -9.66 -0.32 1.87
C PHE A 90 -10.70 0.77 2.18
N GLY A 91 -11.55 1.12 1.21
CA GLY A 91 -12.56 2.16 1.35
C GLY A 91 -13.97 1.59 1.49
N MET A 92 -14.60 1.85 2.64
CA MET A 92 -16.03 1.64 2.79
C MET A 92 -16.80 2.69 2.00
N TRP A 93 -17.93 2.28 1.45
CA TRP A 93 -18.88 3.12 0.76
C TRP A 93 -20.12 3.31 1.65
N GLY A 94 -20.56 4.56 1.81
CA GLY A 94 -21.61 4.95 2.73
C GLY A 94 -21.29 6.25 3.49
N GLY A 95 -22.24 7.20 3.48
CA GLY A 95 -22.18 8.43 4.29
C GLY A 95 -21.44 9.63 3.66
N GLY A 96 -20.89 9.49 2.46
CA GLY A 96 -20.22 10.55 1.70
C GLY A 96 -21.16 11.51 0.95
N ARG A 97 -20.69 12.72 0.64
CA ARG A 97 -21.45 13.74 -0.12
C ARG A 97 -21.46 13.48 -1.63
N ASP A 98 -20.54 12.67 -2.12
CA ASP A 98 -20.24 12.38 -3.53
C ASP A 98 -20.70 10.98 -3.95
N GLU A 99 -21.59 10.34 -3.19
CA GLU A 99 -22.07 8.99 -3.46
C GLU A 99 -23.07 8.94 -4.61
N CYS A 100 -23.03 7.84 -5.37
CA CYS A 100 -24.03 7.54 -6.38
C CYS A 100 -25.40 7.33 -5.71
N PRO A 101 -26.42 8.17 -5.98
CA PRO A 101 -27.72 8.10 -5.32
C PRO A 101 -28.46 6.79 -5.63
N ASP A 102 -28.23 6.21 -6.82
CA ASP A 102 -28.81 4.92 -7.19
C ASP A 102 -28.20 3.78 -6.38
N CYS A 103 -26.89 3.82 -6.12
CA CYS A 103 -26.25 2.91 -5.18
C CYS A 103 -26.83 3.11 -3.76
N THR A 104 -27.05 4.35 -3.30
CA THR A 104 -27.66 4.65 -1.98
C THR A 104 -29.06 4.07 -1.85
N ALA A 105 -29.89 4.25 -2.87
CA ALA A 105 -31.23 3.68 -2.91
C ALA A 105 -31.19 2.14 -2.89
N ALA A 106 -30.31 1.53 -3.68
CA ALA A 106 -30.14 0.08 -3.73
C ALA A 106 -29.64 -0.49 -2.40
N ALA A 107 -28.64 0.13 -1.78
CA ALA A 107 -28.08 -0.28 -0.49
C ALA A 107 -29.14 -0.26 0.62
N ARG A 108 -29.93 0.81 0.71
CA ARG A 108 -31.06 0.92 1.67
C ARG A 108 -32.14 -0.11 1.39
N ALA A 109 -32.46 -0.37 0.13
CA ALA A 109 -33.43 -1.40 -0.24
C ALA A 109 -32.94 -2.80 0.11
N ILE A 110 -31.64 -3.08 0.01
CA ILE A 110 -31.01 -4.34 0.42
C ILE A 110 -30.98 -4.46 1.94
N ASP A 111 -30.68 -3.38 2.65
CA ASP A 111 -30.70 -3.35 4.10
C ASP A 111 -32.08 -3.73 4.65
N ALA A 112 -33.15 -3.12 4.12
CA ALA A 112 -34.53 -3.41 4.51
C ALA A 112 -34.96 -4.88 4.26
N ARG A 113 -34.21 -5.66 3.47
CA ARG A 113 -34.47 -7.09 3.24
C ARG A 113 -33.93 -7.98 4.36
N TRP A 114 -33.04 -7.46 5.22
CA TRP A 114 -32.52 -8.21 6.36
C TRP A 114 -33.54 -8.22 7.50
N PRO A 115 -34.00 -9.41 7.95
CA PRO A 115 -34.89 -9.53 9.10
C PRO A 115 -34.26 -8.95 10.37
N GLU A 116 -35.04 -8.18 11.14
CA GLU A 116 -34.57 -7.51 12.36
C GLU A 116 -33.98 -8.51 13.37
N ASP A 117 -34.60 -9.68 13.54
CA ASP A 117 -34.16 -10.74 14.45
C ASP A 117 -32.80 -11.35 14.07
N ARG A 118 -32.28 -11.04 12.87
CA ARG A 118 -31.00 -11.54 12.36
C ARG A 118 -29.90 -10.47 12.30
N ARG A 119 -30.18 -9.22 12.68
CA ARG A 119 -29.20 -8.12 12.64
C ARG A 119 -28.22 -8.16 13.82
N ASP A 120 -28.63 -8.72 14.96
CA ASP A 120 -27.78 -8.80 16.17
C ASP A 120 -26.83 -10.02 16.18
N ASP A 121 -26.85 -10.84 15.13
CA ASP A 121 -26.04 -12.05 15.05
C ASP A 121 -24.61 -11.70 14.57
N LEU A 122 -23.62 -11.79 15.48
CA LEU A 122 -22.20 -11.43 15.30
C LEU A 122 -21.42 -12.35 14.34
N GLY A 123 -22.10 -12.92 13.34
CA GLY A 123 -21.59 -13.93 12.44
C GLY A 123 -21.93 -15.33 12.93
N ARG A 124 -22.42 -16.17 12.01
CA ARG A 124 -22.95 -17.50 12.35
C ARG A 124 -22.17 -18.60 11.67
N ILE A 125 -21.71 -19.56 12.46
CA ILE A 125 -21.22 -20.85 11.94
C ILE A 125 -22.45 -21.65 11.48
N LEU A 126 -22.58 -21.82 10.17
CA LEU A 126 -23.65 -22.60 9.54
C LEU A 126 -23.32 -24.09 9.52
N ALA A 127 -22.03 -24.41 9.34
CA ALA A 127 -21.50 -25.76 9.42
C ALA A 127 -20.11 -25.72 10.08
N PRO A 128 -19.83 -26.59 11.07
CA PRO A 128 -18.53 -26.63 11.74
C PRO A 128 -17.42 -27.14 10.81
N ALA A 129 -16.17 -26.83 11.16
CA ALA A 129 -15.00 -27.37 10.49
C ALA A 129 -14.99 -28.91 10.53
N SER A 130 -14.51 -29.54 9.46
CA SER A 130 -14.37 -31.00 9.37
C SER A 130 -12.98 -31.50 9.77
N GLY A 131 -12.06 -30.58 10.06
CA GLY A 131 -10.67 -30.84 10.44
C GLY A 131 -10.05 -29.62 11.15
N PRO A 132 -8.77 -29.68 11.55
CA PRO A 132 -8.10 -28.52 12.12
C PRO A 132 -8.06 -27.39 11.10
N ALA A 133 -8.23 -26.15 11.59
CA ALA A 133 -8.02 -24.98 10.76
C ALA A 133 -6.60 -25.01 10.18
N PRO A 134 -6.39 -24.63 8.92
CA PRO A 134 -5.04 -24.39 8.43
C PRO A 134 -4.36 -23.38 9.37
N VAL A 135 -3.12 -23.65 9.78
CA VAL A 135 -2.31 -22.69 10.55
C VAL A 135 -1.62 -21.77 9.57
N HIS A 136 -1.59 -20.46 9.80
CA HIS A 136 -0.93 -19.53 8.87
C HIS A 136 0.60 -19.75 8.95
N PRO A 137 1.39 -19.68 7.85
CA PRO A 137 2.82 -19.91 7.96
C PRO A 137 3.49 -18.89 8.89
N SER A 138 2.97 -17.65 8.94
CA SER A 138 3.38 -16.63 9.90
C SER A 138 3.10 -16.97 11.37
N GLU A 139 2.15 -17.87 11.66
CA GLU A 139 1.80 -18.29 13.04
C GLU A 139 2.73 -19.39 13.59
N ARG A 140 3.59 -19.96 12.75
CA ARG A 140 4.65 -20.88 13.19
C ARG A 140 6.02 -20.24 13.07
N ASP A 141 6.96 -20.78 13.82
CA ASP A 141 8.36 -20.43 13.66
C ASP A 141 8.84 -20.86 12.26
N PRO A 142 9.62 -20.00 11.58
CA PRO A 142 10.25 -20.33 10.31
C PRO A 142 11.29 -21.44 10.52
N LEU A 143 11.42 -22.34 9.56
CA LEU A 143 12.50 -23.34 9.55
C LEU A 143 13.83 -22.67 9.16
N PRO A 144 14.99 -23.28 9.47
CA PRO A 144 16.30 -22.71 9.14
C PRO A 144 16.55 -22.43 7.65
N ASP A 145 15.80 -23.09 6.75
CA ASP A 145 15.84 -22.94 5.30
C ASP A 145 14.72 -22.05 4.74
N GLU A 146 13.92 -21.41 5.60
CA GLU A 146 12.79 -20.56 5.22
C GLU A 146 13.02 -19.08 5.57
N LEU A 147 12.54 -18.20 4.68
CA LEU A 147 12.56 -16.76 4.94
C LEU A 147 11.79 -16.42 6.22
N GLY A 148 12.30 -15.43 6.94
CA GLY A 148 11.90 -15.09 8.30
C GLY A 148 12.77 -15.76 9.38
N HIS A 149 13.60 -16.75 9.04
CA HIS A 149 14.59 -17.25 10.01
C HIS A 149 15.78 -16.27 10.10
N PRO A 150 16.22 -15.86 11.32
CA PRO A 150 17.27 -14.84 11.48
C PRO A 150 18.64 -15.31 10.96
N ASP A 151 18.92 -16.61 11.08
CA ASP A 151 20.19 -17.22 10.62
C ASP A 151 20.10 -17.85 9.22
N ILE A 152 19.12 -17.43 8.40
CA ILE A 152 18.96 -18.00 7.05
C ILE A 152 20.23 -17.81 6.22
N ARG A 153 20.63 -18.87 5.50
CA ARG A 153 21.66 -18.79 4.48
C ARG A 153 21.01 -18.55 3.14
N LEU A 154 21.27 -17.38 2.57
CA LEU A 154 20.90 -17.13 1.19
C LEU A 154 21.85 -17.93 0.25
N PRO A 155 21.35 -18.38 -0.91
CA PRO A 155 22.21 -18.82 -2.00
C PRO A 155 23.29 -17.77 -2.29
N GLU A 156 24.43 -18.16 -2.87
CA GLU A 156 25.41 -17.17 -3.35
C GLU A 156 24.70 -16.21 -4.31
N THR A 157 24.37 -15.02 -3.81
CA THR A 157 23.66 -14.02 -4.56
C THR A 157 24.60 -13.50 -5.62
N ARG A 158 24.20 -13.60 -6.89
CA ARG A 158 24.84 -12.81 -7.93
C ARG A 158 24.68 -11.34 -7.55
N ARG A 159 25.71 -10.52 -7.78
CA ARG A 159 25.59 -9.08 -7.58
C ARG A 159 24.37 -8.57 -8.36
N SER A 160 23.45 -7.93 -7.65
CA SER A 160 22.36 -7.17 -8.27
C SER A 160 22.96 -6.03 -9.11
N PRO A 161 22.48 -5.78 -10.34
CA PRO A 161 22.85 -4.60 -11.10
C PRO A 161 22.25 -3.32 -10.50
N HIS A 162 21.24 -3.44 -9.65
CA HIS A 162 20.51 -2.30 -9.06
C HIS A 162 20.96 -1.97 -7.63
N THR A 163 21.46 -2.95 -6.87
CA THR A 163 21.88 -2.75 -5.48
C THR A 163 23.39 -2.62 -5.37
N ARG A 164 23.87 -1.57 -4.71
CA ARG A 164 25.29 -1.30 -4.50
C ARG A 164 25.75 -1.75 -3.12
N VAL A 165 27.06 -1.89 -2.96
CA VAL A 165 27.69 -1.89 -1.63
C VAL A 165 27.82 -0.43 -1.18
N PRO A 166 27.47 -0.08 0.07
CA PRO A 166 27.60 1.30 0.53
C PRO A 166 29.04 1.80 0.40
N VAL A 167 29.22 2.97 -0.23
CA VAL A 167 30.50 3.69 -0.26
C VAL A 167 30.28 5.07 0.37
N GLY A 168 30.36 5.12 1.69
CA GLY A 168 30.27 6.36 2.48
C GLY A 168 28.89 6.62 3.13
N PRO A 169 28.82 7.65 3.99
CA PRO A 169 27.58 8.00 4.69
C PRO A 169 26.53 8.53 3.72
N GLN A 170 25.31 8.00 3.80
CA GLN A 170 24.17 8.55 3.06
C GLN A 170 23.76 9.91 3.65
N ARG A 171 23.19 10.77 2.80
CA ARG A 171 22.72 12.10 3.22
C ARG A 171 21.48 11.95 4.09
N THR A 172 21.40 12.74 5.17
CA THR A 172 20.20 12.81 6.03
C THR A 172 19.09 13.71 5.46
N TYR A 173 19.33 14.29 4.28
CA TYR A 173 18.39 15.14 3.58
C TYR A 173 18.47 14.89 2.07
N GLY A 174 17.32 15.01 1.42
CA GLY A 174 17.20 15.10 -0.02
C GLY A 174 17.26 16.55 -0.48
N VAL A 175 17.65 16.76 -1.74
CA VAL A 175 17.65 18.08 -2.38
C VAL A 175 16.87 17.95 -3.67
N ILE A 176 15.90 18.85 -3.86
CA ILE A 176 15.13 18.99 -5.09
C ILE A 176 15.34 20.43 -5.55
N GLY A 177 15.74 20.63 -6.79
CA GLY A 177 16.14 21.96 -7.26
C GLY A 177 17.65 22.19 -7.18
N ASP A 178 18.08 23.28 -7.81
CA ASP A 178 19.46 23.75 -7.80
C ASP A 178 19.55 25.18 -7.26
N GLY A 179 20.70 25.54 -6.70
CA GLY A 179 20.98 26.91 -6.28
C GLY A 179 20.16 27.37 -5.06
N PRO A 180 19.89 28.68 -4.92
CA PRO A 180 19.22 29.25 -3.73
C PRO A 180 17.76 28.85 -3.56
N SER A 181 17.07 28.43 -4.62
CA SER A 181 15.69 27.95 -4.54
C SER A 181 15.59 26.45 -4.25
N ALA A 182 16.72 25.74 -4.18
CA ALA A 182 16.71 24.31 -3.89
C ALA A 182 16.04 24.01 -2.55
N VAL A 183 15.08 23.08 -2.60
CA VAL A 183 14.33 22.62 -1.44
C VAL A 183 15.11 21.50 -0.78
N ARG A 184 15.36 21.65 0.53
CA ARG A 184 16.04 20.65 1.35
C ARG A 184 15.06 20.02 2.31
N LEU A 185 14.84 18.72 2.16
CA LEU A 185 13.89 17.95 2.96
C LEU A 185 14.62 16.91 3.80
N PRO A 186 14.19 16.63 5.03
CA PRO A 186 14.63 15.43 5.75
C PRO A 186 14.42 14.20 4.86
N ALA A 187 15.45 13.35 4.75
CA ALA A 187 15.37 12.13 3.96
C ALA A 187 14.99 10.96 4.86
N CYS A 188 13.98 10.21 4.46
CA CYS A 188 13.65 8.92 5.03
C CYS A 188 13.04 8.02 3.97
N TRP A 189 13.22 6.72 4.10
CA TRP A 189 12.45 5.76 3.33
C TRP A 189 11.17 5.40 4.10
N ALA A 190 10.03 5.93 3.67
CA ALA A 190 8.73 5.56 4.19
C ALA A 190 8.25 4.30 3.46
N GLY A 191 8.53 3.14 4.06
CA GLY A 191 8.33 1.83 3.46
C GLY A 191 8.21 0.74 4.51
N TYR A 192 8.47 -0.51 4.14
CA TYR A 192 8.04 -1.67 4.93
C TYR A 192 8.97 -2.08 6.07
N GLY A 193 8.45 -2.68 7.14
CA GLY A 193 9.23 -3.65 7.91
C GLY A 193 9.51 -4.91 7.07
N ILE A 194 10.75 -5.40 7.04
CA ILE A 194 11.12 -6.64 6.31
C ILE A 194 11.28 -7.77 7.34
N GLY A 195 10.25 -7.97 8.15
CA GLY A 195 10.23 -8.96 9.23
C GLY A 195 11.45 -8.82 10.18
N PRO A 196 12.15 -9.92 10.51
CA PRO A 196 13.28 -9.88 11.44
C PRO A 196 14.57 -9.27 10.83
N TYR A 197 14.60 -9.02 9.52
CA TYR A 197 15.78 -8.49 8.83
C TYR A 197 15.86 -6.96 8.95
N ARG A 198 14.70 -6.30 8.95
CA ARG A 198 14.54 -4.88 9.28
C ARG A 198 13.22 -4.74 10.04
N PRO A 199 13.24 -4.71 11.38
CA PRO A 199 12.02 -4.65 12.18
C PRO A 199 11.27 -3.34 11.97
N TYR A 200 9.97 -3.37 12.22
CA TYR A 200 9.08 -2.20 12.15
C TYR A 200 9.39 -1.14 13.21
N ASP A 201 10.04 -1.50 14.31
CA ASP A 201 10.44 -0.54 15.34
C ASP A 201 11.52 -1.09 16.28
N GLU A 202 11.89 -0.26 17.25
CA GLU A 202 12.86 -0.56 18.30
C GLU A 202 12.41 -1.65 19.27
N GLN A 203 11.14 -2.07 19.24
CA GLN A 203 10.61 -3.18 20.02
C GLN A 203 10.64 -4.50 19.23
N ASP A 204 11.35 -4.54 18.11
CA ASP A 204 11.47 -5.69 17.21
C ASP A 204 10.11 -6.22 16.73
N ARG A 205 9.09 -5.36 16.65
CA ARG A 205 7.82 -5.77 16.05
C ARG A 205 8.05 -6.07 14.57
N THR A 206 7.54 -7.19 14.11
CA THR A 206 7.77 -7.70 12.75
C THR A 206 6.57 -7.54 11.83
N PHE A 207 5.50 -6.85 12.29
CA PHE A 207 4.31 -6.59 11.48
C PHE A 207 4.63 -5.64 10.31
N ALA A 208 4.10 -5.93 9.13
CA ALA A 208 4.43 -5.26 7.87
C ALA A 208 3.70 -3.93 7.65
N TRP A 209 3.83 -2.97 8.56
CA TRP A 209 3.32 -1.61 8.37
C TRP A 209 4.42 -0.66 7.88
N PHE A 210 4.01 0.52 7.41
CA PHE A 210 4.94 1.52 6.92
C PHE A 210 5.63 2.27 8.08
N GLN A 211 6.95 2.41 8.00
CA GLN A 211 7.74 3.22 8.91
C GLN A 211 8.69 4.12 8.11
N ALA A 212 9.13 5.22 8.72
CA ALA A 212 10.21 6.05 8.20
C ALA A 212 11.58 5.50 8.64
N TYR A 213 12.26 4.84 7.71
CA TYR A 213 13.62 4.33 7.89
C TYR A 213 14.66 5.38 7.53
N ALA A 214 15.76 5.40 8.28
CA ALA A 214 16.91 6.24 7.93
C ALA A 214 17.51 5.78 6.59
N PRO A 215 17.97 6.70 5.71
CA PRO A 215 18.50 6.33 4.41
C PRO A 215 19.67 5.31 4.47
N ASP A 216 20.50 5.38 5.51
CA ASP A 216 21.62 4.44 5.70
C ASP A 216 21.19 3.04 6.16
N SER A 217 19.93 2.85 6.55
CA SER A 217 19.36 1.54 6.91
C SER A 217 18.70 0.80 5.74
N VAL A 218 18.72 1.40 4.54
CA VAL A 218 18.17 0.81 3.31
C VAL A 218 19.28 0.57 2.28
N PRO A 219 19.22 -0.54 1.50
CA PRO A 219 20.22 -0.87 0.51
C PRO A 219 20.44 0.29 -0.46
N PRO A 220 21.67 0.77 -0.64
CA PRO A 220 21.94 1.84 -1.60
C PRO A 220 21.70 1.29 -3.02
N LEU A 221 21.09 2.12 -3.85
CA LEU A 221 20.74 1.76 -5.22
C LEU A 221 21.70 2.41 -6.22
N ASP A 222 21.89 1.75 -7.37
CA ASP A 222 22.55 2.33 -8.52
C ASP A 222 21.57 3.25 -9.26
N GLU A 223 21.52 4.52 -8.88
CA GLU A 223 20.63 5.50 -9.51
C GLU A 223 20.77 5.57 -11.04
N ALA A 224 21.96 5.27 -11.58
CA ALA A 224 22.19 5.29 -13.03
C ALA A 224 21.53 4.11 -13.77
N SER A 225 21.11 3.07 -13.03
CA SER A 225 20.36 1.94 -13.58
C SER A 225 18.86 2.20 -13.74
N PHE A 226 18.36 3.34 -13.23
CA PHE A 226 16.95 3.73 -13.27
C PHE A 226 16.77 4.93 -14.21
N VAL A 227 16.52 4.64 -15.49
CA VAL A 227 16.46 5.63 -16.58
C VAL A 227 15.04 5.92 -17.07
N GLY A 228 14.03 5.42 -16.36
CA GLY A 228 12.61 5.57 -16.64
C GLY A 228 12.01 4.48 -17.53
N ASP A 229 12.76 3.42 -17.83
CA ASP A 229 12.31 2.31 -18.68
C ASP A 229 11.77 1.10 -17.90
N TYR A 230 11.96 1.07 -16.57
CA TYR A 230 11.53 -0.02 -15.70
C TYR A 230 12.08 -1.39 -16.16
N ALA A 231 13.31 -1.42 -16.69
CA ALA A 231 13.93 -2.65 -17.19
C ALA A 231 13.96 -3.78 -16.15
N TRP A 232 14.07 -3.43 -14.85
CA TRP A 232 14.02 -4.37 -13.72
C TRP A 232 12.67 -5.07 -13.56
N PHE A 233 11.57 -4.46 -14.03
CA PHE A 233 10.22 -5.02 -13.94
C PHE A 233 9.91 -5.98 -15.10
N GLY A 234 10.59 -5.82 -16.24
CA GLY A 234 10.38 -6.62 -17.45
C GLY A 234 9.41 -5.96 -18.42
N GLU A 235 8.40 -6.69 -18.89
CA GLU A 235 7.44 -6.17 -19.87
C GLU A 235 6.48 -5.15 -19.24
N ILE A 236 6.65 -3.88 -19.60
CA ILE A 236 5.81 -2.78 -19.10
C ILE A 236 4.47 -2.66 -19.85
N GLY A 237 4.35 -3.24 -21.04
CA GLY A 237 3.13 -3.24 -21.85
C GLY A 237 2.79 -1.91 -22.54
N GLU A 238 1.66 -1.92 -23.26
CA GLU A 238 1.16 -0.75 -23.99
C GLU A 238 0.57 0.32 -23.05
N PRO A 239 0.50 1.59 -23.49
CA PRO A 239 -0.23 2.62 -22.76
C PRO A 239 -1.72 2.29 -22.65
N LEU A 240 -2.29 2.57 -21.49
CA LEU A 240 -3.72 2.44 -21.20
C LEU A 240 -4.40 3.78 -21.46
N ASP A 241 -5.19 3.88 -22.54
CA ASP A 241 -5.87 5.12 -22.96
C ASP A 241 -6.59 5.84 -21.81
N HIS A 242 -7.28 5.08 -20.95
CA HIS A 242 -8.03 5.65 -19.83
C HIS A 242 -7.13 6.22 -18.73
N ARG A 243 -5.92 5.68 -18.53
CA ARG A 243 -4.92 6.25 -17.61
C ARG A 243 -4.17 7.41 -18.24
N THR A 244 -3.89 7.33 -19.54
CA THR A 244 -3.33 8.44 -20.31
C THR A 244 -4.24 9.67 -20.21
N ALA A 245 -5.56 9.50 -20.32
CA ALA A 245 -6.50 10.60 -20.14
C ALA A 245 -6.44 11.26 -18.75
N VAL A 246 -6.17 10.48 -17.69
CA VAL A 246 -5.96 11.02 -16.33
C VAL A 246 -4.68 11.85 -16.27
N THR A 247 -3.57 11.33 -16.79
CA THR A 247 -2.28 12.05 -16.78
C THR A 247 -2.27 13.25 -17.72
N ASP A 248 -2.97 13.19 -18.85
CA ASP A 248 -3.09 14.31 -19.81
C ASP A 248 -3.79 15.51 -19.18
N ARG A 249 -4.82 15.27 -18.38
CA ARG A 249 -5.49 16.32 -17.62
C ARG A 249 -4.52 16.98 -16.64
N ILE A 250 -3.79 16.19 -15.86
CA ILE A 250 -2.81 16.68 -14.88
C ILE A 250 -1.70 17.46 -15.59
N ALA A 251 -1.16 16.93 -16.69
CA ALA A 251 -0.14 17.58 -17.51
C ALA A 251 -0.64 18.92 -18.09
N ALA A 252 -1.89 18.98 -18.58
CA ALA A 252 -2.48 20.22 -19.08
C ALA A 252 -2.67 21.28 -17.97
N GLU A 253 -2.91 20.86 -16.72
CA GLU A 253 -2.96 21.76 -15.57
C GLU A 253 -1.56 22.26 -15.19
N LEU A 254 -0.56 21.37 -15.09
CA LEU A 254 0.84 21.69 -14.80
C LEU A 254 1.50 22.58 -15.86
N ALA A 255 1.16 22.39 -17.13
CA ALA A 255 1.71 23.19 -18.22
C ALA A 255 1.38 24.68 -18.09
N ARG A 256 0.29 25.04 -17.40
CA ARG A 256 -0.04 26.45 -17.10
C ARG A 256 0.95 27.10 -16.13
N ASP A 257 1.60 26.28 -15.33
CA ASP A 257 2.63 26.67 -14.36
C ASP A 257 4.06 26.46 -14.91
N GLY A 258 4.21 26.03 -16.17
CA GLY A 258 5.51 25.74 -16.78
C GLY A 258 6.16 24.45 -16.26
N LEU A 259 5.36 23.53 -15.72
CA LEU A 259 5.81 22.24 -15.18
C LEU A 259 5.38 21.09 -16.10
N GLU A 260 6.13 19.98 -16.04
CA GLU A 260 5.88 18.77 -16.83
C GLU A 260 5.90 17.52 -15.93
N LEU A 261 5.16 16.48 -16.33
CA LEU A 261 5.24 15.18 -15.69
C LEU A 261 6.47 14.42 -16.20
N PRO A 262 7.32 13.86 -15.30
CA PRO A 262 8.45 13.01 -15.69
C PRO A 262 8.00 11.76 -16.46
N ALA A 263 8.86 11.31 -17.39
CA ALA A 263 8.56 10.16 -18.24
C ALA A 263 8.41 8.84 -17.45
N ASP A 264 9.20 8.66 -16.39
CA ASP A 264 9.13 7.50 -15.51
C ASP A 264 7.81 7.47 -14.72
N PHE A 265 7.31 8.64 -14.30
CA PHE A 265 5.99 8.76 -13.67
C PHE A 265 4.87 8.39 -14.64
N LEU A 266 4.92 8.94 -15.87
CA LEU A 266 3.94 8.61 -16.90
C LEU A 266 3.95 7.11 -17.19
N ALA A 267 5.13 6.47 -17.27
CA ALA A 267 5.23 5.04 -17.47
C ALA A 267 4.57 4.24 -16.33
N LEU A 268 4.86 4.57 -15.07
CA LEU A 268 4.27 3.90 -13.90
C LEU A 268 2.74 3.91 -13.92
N ILE A 269 2.16 5.06 -14.28
CA ILE A 269 0.71 5.27 -14.22
C ILE A 269 -0.02 4.75 -15.47
N THR A 270 0.61 4.80 -16.64
CA THR A 270 -0.10 4.56 -17.92
C THR A 270 0.19 3.20 -18.54
N ARG A 271 1.30 2.54 -18.21
CA ARG A 271 1.70 1.29 -18.89
C ARG A 271 1.01 0.08 -18.28
N ALA A 272 0.42 -0.78 -19.10
CA ALA A 272 -0.45 -1.87 -18.63
C ALA A 272 0.21 -2.85 -17.64
N GLY A 273 1.51 -3.08 -17.77
CA GLY A 273 2.29 -3.93 -16.85
C GLY A 273 2.64 -3.24 -15.53
N LEU A 274 2.86 -1.91 -15.56
CA LEU A 274 3.25 -1.12 -14.39
C LEU A 274 2.05 -0.57 -13.61
N HIS A 275 0.94 -0.29 -14.29
CA HIS A 275 -0.25 0.26 -13.68
C HIS A 275 -0.74 -0.68 -12.57
N ARG A 276 -0.81 -0.15 -11.34
CA ARG A 276 -1.14 -0.89 -10.11
C ARG A 276 -0.20 -2.06 -9.79
N CYS A 277 1.03 -2.06 -10.29
CA CYS A 277 2.00 -3.09 -9.90
C CYS A 277 2.32 -3.00 -8.39
N LEU A 278 2.35 -1.77 -7.85
CA LEU A 278 2.60 -1.51 -6.44
C LEU A 278 1.42 -1.94 -5.55
N ASP A 279 0.18 -1.78 -6.01
CA ASP A 279 -1.02 -2.21 -5.28
C ASP A 279 -1.00 -3.71 -4.95
N ARG A 280 -0.38 -4.52 -5.81
CA ARG A 280 -0.30 -5.98 -5.65
C ARG A 280 0.57 -6.41 -4.49
N VAL A 281 1.54 -5.57 -4.13
CA VAL A 281 2.52 -5.79 -3.05
C VAL A 281 2.43 -4.65 -2.03
N GLY A 282 1.26 -3.99 -1.97
CA GLY A 282 1.00 -2.73 -1.28
C GLY A 282 0.67 -2.86 0.20
N GLY A 283 0.39 -4.07 0.70
CA GLY A 283 0.15 -4.29 2.13
C GLY A 283 -0.92 -3.38 2.75
N GLY A 284 -1.86 -2.87 1.96
CA GLY A 284 -2.78 -1.80 2.36
C GLY A 284 -2.72 -0.53 1.52
N ALA A 285 -1.64 -0.30 0.78
CA ALA A 285 -1.46 0.86 -0.07
C ALA A 285 -1.93 0.64 -1.51
N TRP A 286 -2.35 1.72 -2.18
CA TRP A 286 -2.84 1.70 -3.56
C TRP A 286 -2.45 2.94 -4.35
N THR A 287 -2.49 2.78 -5.67
CA THR A 287 -2.34 3.85 -6.66
C THR A 287 -3.55 4.77 -6.63
N ASP A 288 -3.34 6.02 -6.19
CA ASP A 288 -4.33 7.08 -6.17
C ASP A 288 -3.74 8.35 -6.78
N VAL A 289 -4.08 8.61 -8.05
CA VAL A 289 -3.51 9.72 -8.81
C VAL A 289 -4.43 10.93 -8.71
N ALA A 290 -3.98 11.95 -7.98
CA ALA A 290 -4.74 13.17 -7.72
C ALA A 290 -3.84 14.42 -7.68
N GLY A 291 -4.41 15.56 -8.04
CA GLY A 291 -3.69 16.84 -8.19
C GLY A 291 -3.74 17.37 -9.63
N PRO A 292 -2.85 18.32 -9.99
CA PRO A 292 -1.78 18.88 -9.15
C PRO A 292 -2.31 19.79 -8.03
N VAL A 293 -1.64 19.80 -6.88
CA VAL A 293 -1.91 20.75 -5.78
C VAL A 293 -0.69 21.63 -5.49
N PRO A 294 -0.86 22.86 -4.97
CA PRO A 294 0.27 23.70 -4.59
C PRO A 294 1.14 23.04 -3.52
N SER A 295 2.46 23.19 -3.65
CA SER A 295 3.40 22.79 -2.61
C SER A 295 3.25 23.70 -1.36
N PRO A 296 3.30 23.14 -0.14
CA PRO A 296 3.30 23.94 1.08
C PRO A 296 4.64 24.66 1.34
N LEU A 297 5.68 24.38 0.55
CA LEU A 297 7.04 24.92 0.72
C LEU A 297 7.32 26.10 -0.20
N ASP A 298 6.84 26.03 -1.44
CA ASP A 298 6.98 27.08 -2.43
C ASP A 298 5.73 27.12 -3.34
N PRO A 299 5.05 28.26 -3.49
CA PRO A 299 3.86 28.38 -4.33
C PRO A 299 4.12 28.19 -5.84
N ALA A 300 5.37 28.21 -6.30
CA ALA A 300 5.73 27.88 -7.69
C ALA A 300 5.79 26.36 -7.94
N ASP A 301 5.89 25.56 -6.87
CA ASP A 301 6.05 24.11 -6.97
C ASP A 301 4.69 23.41 -6.88
N ARG A 302 4.64 22.17 -7.37
CA ARG A 302 3.40 21.35 -7.39
C ARG A 302 3.66 19.97 -6.83
N LEU A 303 2.59 19.37 -6.32
CA LEU A 303 2.53 18.00 -5.85
C LEU A 303 1.45 17.24 -6.62
N VAL A 304 1.74 16.01 -7.01
CA VAL A 304 0.76 15.06 -7.54
C VAL A 304 0.77 13.83 -6.65
N ALA A 305 -0.32 13.58 -5.92
CA ALA A 305 -0.48 12.33 -5.20
C ALA A 305 -0.52 11.19 -6.21
N PHE A 306 0.14 10.08 -5.91
CA PHE A 306 0.09 8.90 -6.79
C PHE A 306 -0.04 7.58 -6.05
N PHE A 307 0.25 7.56 -4.75
CA PHE A 307 0.21 6.35 -3.95
C PHE A 307 -0.14 6.70 -2.50
N ARG A 308 -0.92 5.87 -1.82
CA ARG A 308 -1.46 6.14 -0.48
C ARG A 308 -1.63 4.87 0.32
N ASP A 309 -1.42 4.92 1.62
CA ASP A 309 -1.78 3.83 2.52
C ASP A 309 -3.29 3.80 2.83
N GLN A 310 -3.75 2.66 3.37
CA GLN A 310 -5.14 2.40 3.78
C GLN A 310 -5.78 3.43 4.66
N GLN A 311 -5.02 3.98 5.58
CA GLN A 311 -5.56 4.90 6.56
C GLN A 311 -5.36 6.36 6.11
N SER A 312 -4.72 6.57 4.96
CA SER A 312 -4.24 7.88 4.52
C SER A 312 -3.41 8.59 5.59
N CYS A 313 -2.74 7.80 6.42
CA CYS A 313 -1.76 8.23 7.41
C CYS A 313 -0.39 8.46 6.75
N LEU A 314 -0.20 8.00 5.52
CA LEU A 314 0.99 8.19 4.70
C LEU A 314 0.57 8.28 3.22
N VAL A 315 0.88 9.43 2.62
CA VAL A 315 0.63 9.68 1.20
C VAL A 315 1.94 10.00 0.50
N TRP A 316 2.18 9.37 -0.65
CA TRP A 316 3.32 9.65 -1.51
C TRP A 316 2.93 10.55 -2.67
N TYR A 317 3.76 11.55 -2.89
CA TYR A 317 3.60 12.57 -3.90
C TYR A 317 4.81 12.61 -4.83
N LEU A 318 4.54 12.86 -6.11
CA LEU A 318 5.53 13.40 -7.01
C LEU A 318 5.64 14.91 -6.73
N TYR A 319 6.79 15.34 -6.24
CA TYR A 319 7.15 16.75 -6.11
C TYR A 319 7.70 17.26 -7.44
N LEU A 320 7.16 18.38 -7.92
CA LEU A 320 7.57 19.06 -9.14
C LEU A 320 8.08 20.44 -8.77
N HIS A 321 9.40 20.61 -8.85
CA HIS A 321 10.04 21.89 -8.58
C HIS A 321 10.05 22.76 -9.84
N HIS A 322 9.86 24.07 -9.69
CA HIS A 322 9.79 25.05 -10.79
C HIS A 322 11.04 25.14 -11.67
N ASN A 323 12.16 24.51 -11.30
CA ASN A 323 13.33 24.37 -12.18
C ASN A 323 13.28 23.14 -13.11
N GLY A 324 12.19 22.36 -13.06
CA GLY A 324 12.00 21.15 -13.86
C GLY A 324 12.51 19.86 -13.22
N GLN A 325 13.14 19.91 -12.04
CA GLN A 325 13.49 18.70 -11.28
C GLN A 325 12.30 18.17 -10.50
N SER A 326 12.33 16.88 -10.21
CA SER A 326 11.30 16.19 -9.44
C SER A 326 11.90 15.19 -8.47
N ALA A 327 11.09 14.75 -7.51
CA ALA A 327 11.41 13.67 -6.59
C ALA A 327 10.13 13.07 -6.01
N VAL A 328 10.24 11.87 -5.44
CA VAL A 328 9.17 11.30 -4.61
C VAL A 328 9.34 11.79 -3.18
N VAL A 329 8.27 12.38 -2.64
CA VAL A 329 8.17 12.78 -1.23
C VAL A 329 6.98 12.08 -0.58
N SER A 330 6.97 12.00 0.74
CA SER A 330 5.82 11.52 1.51
C SER A 330 5.37 12.55 2.53
N SER A 331 4.12 12.44 2.96
CA SER A 331 3.52 13.24 4.03
C SER A 331 2.62 12.38 4.90
N ASP A 332 2.48 12.75 6.17
CA ASP A 332 1.49 12.21 7.11
C ASP A 332 0.06 12.73 6.84
N ARG A 333 -0.13 13.41 5.71
CA ARG A 333 -1.38 14.10 5.36
C ARG A 333 -1.71 13.96 3.90
N ASP A 334 -3.01 13.85 3.67
CA ASP A 334 -3.59 14.05 2.37
C ASP A 334 -3.72 15.55 2.04
N LEU A 335 -2.78 16.06 1.25
CA LEU A 335 -2.77 17.41 0.67
C LEU A 335 -3.73 17.59 -0.51
N THR A 336 -4.38 16.53 -0.99
CA THR A 336 -5.39 16.60 -2.06
C THR A 336 -6.80 16.84 -1.53
N SER A 337 -7.01 16.61 -0.22
CA SER A 337 -8.25 16.85 0.47
C SER A 337 -8.21 18.17 1.24
N GLU A 338 -9.34 18.88 1.31
CA GLU A 338 -9.44 20.03 2.22
C GLU A 338 -9.19 19.59 3.66
N PRO A 339 -8.41 20.34 4.46
CA PRO A 339 -8.25 20.03 5.87
C PRO A 339 -9.60 20.17 6.58
N GLY A 340 -10.29 19.05 6.78
CA GLY A 340 -11.47 19.00 7.62
C GLY A 340 -11.15 19.46 9.05
N LEU A 341 -12.20 19.81 9.81
CA LEU A 341 -12.06 20.06 11.25
C LEU A 341 -11.50 18.80 11.92
N ARG A 342 -10.33 18.94 12.56
CA ARG A 342 -9.77 17.88 13.41
C ARG A 342 -10.19 18.16 14.85
N TYR A 343 -10.54 17.10 15.57
CA TYR A 343 -10.92 17.20 16.97
C TYR A 343 -9.92 16.43 17.83
N GLY A 344 -9.52 17.02 18.96
CA GLY A 344 -8.69 16.36 19.95
C GLY A 344 -9.49 15.31 20.74
N PRO A 345 -8.84 14.54 21.63
CA PRO A 345 -9.50 13.55 22.49
C PRO A 345 -10.67 14.13 23.29
N ASP A 346 -10.60 15.42 23.62
CA ASP A 346 -11.61 16.14 24.39
C ASP A 346 -12.68 16.83 23.51
N GLY A 347 -12.66 16.59 22.19
CA GLY A 347 -13.62 17.18 21.24
C GLY A 347 -13.32 18.63 20.83
N GLU A 348 -12.19 19.19 21.24
CA GLU A 348 -11.74 20.54 20.86
C GLU A 348 -11.19 20.58 19.43
N VAL A 349 -11.45 21.67 18.69
CA VAL A 349 -10.90 21.84 17.33
C VAL A 349 -9.39 22.01 17.41
N VAL A 350 -8.65 21.09 16.79
CA VAL A 350 -7.19 21.15 16.70
C VAL A 350 -6.82 21.80 15.37
N VAL A 351 -6.12 22.94 15.45
CA VAL A 351 -5.50 23.54 14.26
C VAL A 351 -4.43 22.58 13.76
N PRO A 352 -4.50 22.10 12.52
CA PRO A 352 -3.49 21.21 11.99
C PRO A 352 -2.13 21.92 12.00
N LYS A 353 -1.07 21.25 12.47
CA LYS A 353 0.32 21.72 12.25
C LYS A 353 0.58 21.96 10.76
N PRO A 354 1.60 22.70 10.31
CA PRO A 354 2.00 22.65 8.91
C PRO A 354 2.26 21.19 8.46
N PRO A 355 1.93 20.81 7.21
CA PRO A 355 2.28 19.47 6.72
C PRO A 355 3.80 19.31 6.66
N GLU A 356 4.29 18.15 7.07
CA GLU A 356 5.69 17.79 6.94
C GLU A 356 5.87 16.97 5.65
N LEU A 357 6.92 17.30 4.90
CA LEU A 357 7.31 16.59 3.69
C LEU A 357 8.66 15.91 3.92
N PHE A 358 8.74 14.64 3.56
CA PHE A 358 9.95 13.84 3.67
C PHE A 358 10.40 13.38 2.28
N TRP A 359 11.67 13.59 1.96
CA TRP A 359 12.22 13.08 0.71
C TRP A 359 12.41 11.57 0.79
N ASN A 360 11.90 10.84 -0.20
CA ASN A 360 11.91 9.38 -0.21
C ASN A 360 12.79 8.78 -1.31
N ALA A 361 12.67 9.29 -2.53
CA ALA A 361 13.43 8.78 -3.67
C ALA A 361 13.65 9.89 -4.72
N PRO A 362 14.73 9.81 -5.51
CA PRO A 362 15.00 10.82 -6.54
C PRO A 362 14.12 10.66 -7.80
N SER A 363 13.50 9.50 -8.00
CA SER A 363 12.59 9.24 -9.12
C SER A 363 11.47 8.28 -8.71
N THR A 364 10.42 8.23 -9.53
CA THR A 364 9.28 7.31 -9.29
C THR A 364 9.65 5.87 -9.59
N GLU A 365 10.59 5.65 -10.53
CA GLU A 365 11.12 4.31 -10.80
C GLU A 365 11.91 3.74 -9.62
N ILE A 366 12.77 4.56 -8.99
CA ILE A 366 13.54 4.13 -7.81
C ILE A 366 12.61 3.84 -6.63
N PHE A 367 11.61 4.69 -6.43
CA PHE A 367 10.56 4.44 -5.45
C PHE A 367 9.85 3.10 -5.73
N ALA A 368 9.39 2.90 -6.96
CA ALA A 368 8.65 1.71 -7.38
C ALA A 368 9.48 0.43 -7.22
N TYR A 369 10.76 0.42 -7.63
CA TYR A 369 11.66 -0.71 -7.44
C TYR A 369 11.75 -1.09 -5.97
N ARG A 370 12.11 -0.12 -5.12
CA ARG A 370 12.31 -0.41 -3.70
C ARG A 370 11.03 -0.88 -3.03
N PHE A 371 9.92 -0.17 -3.28
CA PHE A 371 8.63 -0.53 -2.72
C PHE A 371 8.20 -1.94 -3.16
N PHE A 372 8.37 -2.27 -4.44
CA PHE A 372 7.98 -3.56 -5.00
C PHE A 372 8.81 -4.72 -4.43
N VAL A 373 10.13 -4.55 -4.36
CA VAL A 373 11.05 -5.55 -3.80
C VAL A 373 10.72 -5.82 -2.33
N GLU A 374 10.50 -4.77 -1.54
CA GLU A 374 10.19 -4.91 -0.11
C GLU A 374 8.84 -5.57 0.15
N GLY A 375 7.79 -5.16 -0.56
CA GLY A 375 6.47 -5.81 -0.45
C GLY A 375 6.53 -7.28 -0.87
N SER A 376 7.24 -7.58 -1.95
CA SER A 376 7.44 -8.98 -2.39
C SER A 376 8.22 -9.82 -1.39
N LEU A 377 9.19 -9.22 -0.68
CA LEU A 377 9.97 -9.90 0.35
C LEU A 377 9.11 -10.20 1.60
N ILE A 378 8.23 -9.28 1.99
CA ILE A 378 7.29 -9.52 3.09
C ILE A 378 6.38 -10.68 2.76
N ASP A 379 5.73 -10.68 1.59
CA ASP A 379 4.87 -11.77 1.16
C ASP A 379 5.63 -13.11 1.23
N ALA A 380 6.89 -13.12 0.77
CA ALA A 380 7.73 -14.31 0.82
C ALA A 380 8.08 -14.75 2.26
N ILE A 381 8.32 -13.81 3.17
CA ILE A 381 8.59 -14.08 4.59
C ILE A 381 7.34 -14.61 5.30
N GLU A 382 6.18 -14.00 5.05
CA GLU A 382 4.90 -14.38 5.64
C GLU A 382 4.44 -15.76 5.17
N GLU A 383 4.70 -16.09 3.90
CA GLU A 383 4.42 -17.41 3.32
C GLU A 383 5.51 -18.46 3.60
N ARG A 384 6.59 -18.08 4.31
CA ARG A 384 7.72 -18.96 4.66
C ARG A 384 8.37 -19.60 3.42
N ARG A 385 8.48 -18.83 2.34
CA ARG A 385 9.12 -19.29 1.10
C ARG A 385 10.59 -19.59 1.33
N ARG A 386 11.12 -20.52 0.56
CA ARG A 386 12.54 -20.83 0.53
C ARG A 386 13.28 -19.84 -0.37
N PRO A 387 14.57 -19.56 -0.12
CA PRO A 387 15.32 -18.63 -0.95
C PRO A 387 15.34 -18.98 -2.44
N ASP A 388 15.43 -20.26 -2.80
CA ASP A 388 15.46 -20.71 -4.20
C ASP A 388 14.14 -20.50 -4.95
N GLU A 389 13.07 -20.19 -4.22
CA GLU A 389 11.76 -19.84 -4.79
C GLU A 389 11.61 -18.33 -5.03
N VAL A 390 12.51 -17.50 -4.51
CA VAL A 390 12.41 -16.03 -4.56
C VAL A 390 13.33 -15.46 -5.63
N ASP A 391 12.91 -14.33 -6.23
CA ASP A 391 13.70 -13.64 -7.23
C ASP A 391 15.12 -13.34 -6.70
N PRO A 392 16.19 -13.72 -7.41
CA PRO A 392 17.56 -13.43 -7.01
C PRO A 392 17.84 -11.95 -6.73
N GLU A 393 17.16 -11.02 -7.41
CA GLU A 393 17.28 -9.58 -7.17
C GLU A 393 16.71 -9.19 -5.79
N HIS A 394 15.58 -9.79 -5.41
CA HIS A 394 14.99 -9.57 -4.08
C HIS A 394 15.90 -10.14 -2.98
N LEU A 395 16.54 -11.29 -3.22
CA LEU A 395 17.51 -11.85 -2.28
C LEU A 395 18.78 -10.99 -2.17
N ALA A 396 19.23 -10.39 -3.28
CA ALA A 396 20.37 -9.48 -3.26
C ALA A 396 20.05 -8.21 -2.46
N TYR A 397 18.82 -7.70 -2.55
CA TYR A 397 18.34 -6.61 -1.68
C TYR A 397 18.32 -7.04 -0.21
N LEU A 398 17.76 -8.21 0.10
CA LEU A 398 17.68 -8.76 1.45
C LEU A 398 19.07 -8.99 2.08
N ALA A 399 20.06 -9.36 1.28
CA ALA A 399 21.42 -9.65 1.73
C ALA A 399 22.11 -8.46 2.44
N HIS A 400 21.66 -7.22 2.21
CA HIS A 400 22.09 -6.03 2.94
C HIS A 400 21.85 -6.15 4.46
N TYR A 401 20.81 -6.86 4.86
CA TYR A 401 20.39 -7.00 6.25
C TYR A 401 21.05 -8.17 6.97
N LEU A 402 21.70 -9.07 6.24
CA LEU A 402 22.27 -10.28 6.81
C LEU A 402 23.69 -10.07 7.33
N PRO A 403 24.03 -10.62 8.51
CA PRO A 403 25.38 -10.53 9.05
C PRO A 403 26.41 -11.15 8.09
N GLY A 404 27.49 -10.42 7.79
CA GLY A 404 28.65 -10.96 7.09
C GLY A 404 28.66 -10.87 5.56
N VAL A 405 27.60 -10.35 4.92
CA VAL A 405 27.61 -10.09 3.46
C VAL A 405 28.13 -8.68 3.12
N GLY A 406 28.04 -7.73 4.07
CA GLY A 406 28.47 -6.34 3.87
C GLY A 406 29.57 -5.82 4.81
N ASP A 407 30.00 -6.60 5.81
CA ASP A 407 30.75 -6.04 6.93
C ASP A 407 32.10 -6.76 7.14
N GLY A 408 33.13 -6.18 6.55
CA GLY A 408 34.48 -6.26 7.10
C GLY A 408 34.50 -5.57 8.47
N GLY A 409 34.01 -6.26 9.49
CA GLY A 409 34.31 -6.00 10.89
C GLY A 409 33.61 -4.80 11.53
N ARG A 410 32.31 -4.92 11.82
CA ARG A 410 31.74 -4.30 13.02
C ARG A 410 30.83 -5.26 13.76
N ALA A 411 31.49 -6.20 14.45
CA ALA A 411 30.85 -7.01 15.48
C ALA A 411 30.09 -6.12 16.47
N ARG A 412 28.76 -6.30 16.55
CA ARG A 412 27.96 -5.94 17.72
C ARG A 412 28.54 -6.70 18.92
N ARG A 413 29.50 -6.10 19.64
CA ARG A 413 29.85 -6.55 20.99
C ARG A 413 28.79 -6.02 21.92
N GLY A 414 27.97 -6.92 22.44
CA GLY A 414 27.32 -6.71 23.73
C GLY A 414 28.40 -6.50 24.79
N ALA A 415 28.25 -5.42 25.56
CA ALA A 415 28.90 -5.27 26.84
C ALA A 415 27.88 -4.62 27.77
N GLY A 416 27.44 -5.39 28.76
CA GLY A 416 26.70 -4.86 29.89
C GLY A 416 27.62 -4.09 30.85
N ALA A 417 26.95 -3.34 31.73
CA ALA A 417 27.39 -2.69 32.96
C ALA A 417 28.13 -1.34 32.88
N ASP A 418 27.32 -0.31 33.12
CA ASP A 418 27.46 0.69 34.19
C ASP A 418 28.42 1.88 34.01
N SER A 419 27.83 3.07 33.78
CA SER A 419 27.92 4.27 34.65
C SER A 419 27.66 5.58 33.87
N GLY A 420 26.85 6.47 34.47
CA GLY A 420 27.04 7.93 34.39
C GLY A 420 26.47 8.71 33.21
N GLU A 421 25.36 9.41 33.49
CA GLU A 421 25.02 10.79 33.06
C GLU A 421 25.05 11.18 31.56
N GLY A 422 23.84 11.48 31.05
CA GLY A 422 23.56 12.71 30.30
C GLY A 422 23.83 12.71 28.80
N ALA A 423 22.82 12.37 27.99
CA ALA A 423 22.72 12.88 26.63
C ALA A 423 21.27 12.88 26.11
N VAL A 424 20.93 14.00 25.48
CA VAL A 424 19.65 14.38 24.90
C VAL A 424 19.17 13.35 23.87
N GLY A 425 17.93 12.87 24.04
CA GLY A 425 17.29 11.92 23.14
C GLY A 425 17.11 12.48 21.73
N ARG A 426 17.67 11.77 20.75
CA ARG A 426 17.25 11.87 19.35
C ARG A 426 16.04 10.94 19.19
N GLY A 427 14.84 11.48 19.34
CA GLY A 427 13.64 10.75 19.00
C GLY A 427 13.58 10.54 17.48
N ALA A 428 13.39 9.30 17.06
CA ALA A 428 12.83 9.03 15.74
C ALA A 428 11.49 9.77 15.61
N PRO A 429 11.13 10.29 14.42
CA PRO A 429 9.84 10.96 14.24
C PRO A 429 8.71 9.96 14.56
N PRO A 430 7.75 10.33 15.42
CA PRO A 430 6.59 9.50 15.70
C PRO A 430 5.67 9.52 14.46
N PHE A 431 5.30 8.33 13.99
CA PHE A 431 4.10 8.10 13.17
C PHE A 431 3.09 7.35 14.03
#